data_AF-A0A8H5U5U1-F1
#
_entry.id   AF-A0A8H5U5U1-F1
#
_cell.length_a   1.000
_cell.length_b   1.000
_cell.length_c   1.000
_cell.angle_alpha   90.00
_cell.angle_beta   90.00
_cell.angle_gamma   90.00
#
_symmetry.space_group_name_H-M   'P 1'
#
loop_
_entity.id
_entity.type
_entity.pdbx_description
1 polymer ?
#
loop_
_entity_poly.entity_id
_entity_poly.type
_entity_poly.pdbx_seq_one_letter_code
_entity_poly.pdbx_strand_id
1 'polypeptide(L)'
;MPGKAQRRKIAIIGSSGQVGKPTVEALLAPGIHTITAVQRIEATSTFPPEVIVKSGDLKDESFLASTFPGQDVLVLMMPLPHLVSLQESAVRAAAKAQVPYILPAEFGPTPFASTLIEDNQLLQDKKKIRDLIEELGVSS
;
A
#
# COMPACT_ATOMS: atom_id res chain seq x y z
N MET A 1 20.84 -6.81 21.01
CA MET A 1 19.55 -6.73 21.74
C MET A 1 18.44 -6.66 20.71
N PRO A 2 17.39 -7.48 20.78
CA PRO A 2 16.23 -7.29 19.91
C PRO A 2 15.69 -5.87 20.18
N GLY A 3 15.65 -5.04 19.13
CA GLY A 3 15.21 -3.65 19.23
C GLY A 3 13.79 -3.57 19.79
N LYS A 4 13.54 -2.58 20.64
CA LYS A 4 12.20 -2.31 21.18
C LYS A 4 11.23 -2.10 20.02
N ALA A 5 10.13 -2.84 19.99
CA ALA A 5 9.12 -2.71 18.94
C ALA A 5 8.61 -1.26 18.87
N GLN A 6 8.66 -0.65 17.69
CA GLN A 6 8.27 0.72 17.47
C GLN A 6 6.86 0.78 16.88
N ARG A 7 5.97 1.57 17.52
CA ARG A 7 4.64 1.89 16.99
C ARG A 7 4.77 2.54 15.61
N ARG A 8 3.89 2.17 14.69
CA ARG A 8 3.75 2.77 13.36
C ARG A 8 2.29 3.02 13.02
N LYS A 9 2.04 4.10 12.29
CA LYS A 9 0.77 4.40 11.62
C LYS A 9 0.87 3.89 10.17
N ILE A 10 0.04 2.91 9.84
CA ILE A 10 0.15 2.16 8.59
C ILE A 10 -1.16 2.32 7.83
N ALA A 11 -1.09 2.94 6.65
CA ALA A 11 -2.20 2.95 5.71
C ALA A 11 -2.09 1.76 4.75
N ILE A 12 -3.22 1.10 4.48
CA ILE A 12 -3.26 -0.10 3.64
C ILE A 12 -4.42 -0.01 2.63
N ILE A 13 -4.10 -0.06 1.35
CA ILE A 13 -5.07 -0.28 0.27
C ILE A 13 -5.08 -1.78 -0.06
N GLY A 14 -6.27 -2.38 -0.13
CA GLY A 14 -6.41 -3.84 -0.32
C GLY A 14 -6.46 -4.65 0.98
N SER A 15 -6.74 -3.98 2.10
CA SER A 15 -6.81 -4.55 3.46
C SER A 15 -7.73 -5.76 3.63
N SER A 16 -8.77 -5.90 2.80
CA SER A 16 -9.73 -7.02 2.87
C SER A 16 -9.43 -8.16 1.89
N GLY A 17 -8.37 -8.04 1.09
CA GLY A 17 -7.96 -9.06 0.12
C GLY A 17 -7.29 -10.27 0.75
N GLN A 18 -6.92 -11.24 -0.08
CA GLN A 18 -6.29 -12.51 0.34
C GLN A 18 -4.95 -12.29 1.06
N VAL A 19 -4.19 -11.27 0.67
CA VAL A 19 -2.94 -10.88 1.35
C VAL A 19 -3.22 -9.84 2.45
N GLY A 20 -4.16 -8.94 2.22
CA GLY A 20 -4.49 -7.84 3.13
C GLY A 20 -5.02 -8.31 4.48
N LYS A 21 -6.01 -9.22 4.48
CA LYS A 21 -6.66 -9.68 5.71
C LYS A 21 -5.68 -10.28 6.73
N PRO A 22 -4.86 -11.30 6.38
CA PRO A 22 -3.90 -11.85 7.33
C PRO A 22 -2.81 -10.83 7.71
N THR A 23 -2.49 -9.87 6.83
CA THR A 23 -1.54 -8.80 7.16
C THR A 23 -2.10 -7.86 8.22
N VAL A 24 -3.36 -7.43 8.08
CA VAL A 24 -4.03 -6.57 9.07
C VAL A 24 -4.10 -7.29 10.42
N GLU A 25 -4.50 -8.56 10.44
CA GLU A 25 -4.56 -9.37 11.66
C GLU A 25 -3.19 -9.45 12.36
N ALA A 26 -2.12 -9.73 11.59
CA ALA A 26 -0.76 -9.81 12.13
C ALA A 26 -0.23 -8.46 12.64
N LEU A 27 -0.55 -7.35 11.97
CA LEU A 27 -0.16 -6.01 12.39
C LEU A 27 -0.93 -5.52 13.63
N LEU A 28 -2.16 -6.00 13.83
CA LEU A 28 -2.96 -5.69 15.02
C LEU A 28 -2.54 -6.51 16.24
N ALA A 29 -2.06 -7.75 16.06
CA ALA A 29 -1.75 -8.66 17.16
C ALA A 29 -0.83 -8.08 18.27
N PRO A 30 0.21 -7.27 17.96
CA PRO A 30 1.03 -6.63 18.99
C PRO A 30 0.34 -5.49 19.75
N GLY A 31 -0.79 -4.96 19.25
CA GLY A 31 -1.54 -3.86 19.87
C GLY A 31 -0.84 -2.50 19.89
N ILE A 32 0.26 -2.34 19.15
CA ILE A 32 1.04 -1.10 19.15
C ILE A 32 0.83 -0.24 17.90
N HIS A 33 0.40 -0.83 16.78
CA HIS A 33 0.25 -0.15 15.50
C HIS A 33 -1.13 0.50 15.35
N THR A 34 -1.20 1.57 14.56
CA THR A 34 -2.47 2.16 14.12
C THR A 34 -2.67 1.82 12.66
N ILE A 35 -3.77 1.14 12.33
CA ILE A 35 -4.05 0.68 10.97
C ILE A 35 -5.15 1.53 10.36
N THR A 36 -4.89 2.07 9.17
CA THR A 36 -5.87 2.76 8.34
C THR A 36 -6.16 1.93 7.09
N ALA A 37 -7.32 1.29 7.03
CA ALA A 37 -7.79 0.64 5.83
C ALA A 37 -8.39 1.67 4.87
N VAL A 38 -7.77 1.85 3.71
CA VAL A 38 -8.29 2.71 2.64
C VAL A 38 -8.94 1.82 1.58
N GLN A 39 -10.23 2.01 1.34
CA GLN A 39 -11.04 1.15 0.48
C GLN A 39 -11.95 1.95 -0.46
N ARG A 40 -12.49 1.24 -1.44
CA ARG A 40 -13.48 1.74 -2.42
C ARG A 40 -14.82 2.04 -1.73
N ILE A 41 -15.59 3.00 -2.27
CA ILE A 41 -16.87 3.47 -1.69
C ILE A 41 -17.86 2.33 -1.47
N GLU A 42 -17.93 1.42 -2.42
CA GLU A 42 -18.86 0.29 -2.45
C GLU A 42 -18.32 -0.98 -1.77
N ALA A 43 -17.20 -0.88 -1.03
CA ALA A 43 -16.66 -2.01 -0.29
C ALA A 43 -17.61 -2.46 0.82
N THR A 44 -17.89 -3.77 0.87
CA THR A 44 -18.72 -4.41 1.90
C THR A 44 -17.89 -5.10 2.99
N SER A 45 -16.56 -5.00 2.92
CA SER A 45 -15.67 -5.58 3.91
C SER A 45 -15.82 -4.92 5.27
N THR A 46 -15.81 -5.74 6.31
CA THR A 46 -15.82 -5.32 7.71
C THR A 46 -14.43 -5.48 8.31
N PHE A 47 -14.11 -4.63 9.28
CA PHE A 47 -12.86 -4.66 10.01
C PHE A 47 -13.13 -4.61 11.52
N PRO A 48 -12.19 -5.06 12.37
CA PRO A 48 -12.25 -4.82 13.81
C PRO A 48 -12.40 -3.33 14.14
N PRO A 49 -13.06 -2.96 15.26
CA PRO A 49 -13.33 -1.57 15.63
C PRO A 49 -12.09 -0.66 15.72
N GLU A 50 -10.92 -1.24 15.99
CA GLU A 50 -9.65 -0.54 16.10
C GLU A 50 -9.04 -0.13 14.75
N VAL A 51 -9.55 -0.66 13.64
CA VAL A 51 -9.10 -0.28 12.29
C VAL A 51 -9.83 0.98 11.84
N ILE A 52 -9.08 2.01 11.48
CA ILE A 52 -9.63 3.24 10.92
C ILE A 52 -9.98 2.96 9.46
N VAL A 53 -11.24 3.16 9.06
CA VAL A 53 -11.68 2.94 7.68
C VAL A 53 -11.85 4.28 6.95
N LYS A 54 -11.26 4.40 5.76
CA LYS A 54 -11.46 5.51 4.83
C LYS A 54 -11.99 4.97 3.51
N SER A 55 -13.17 5.41 3.10
CA SER A 55 -13.82 4.98 1.85
C SER A 55 -13.87 6.13 0.85
N GLY A 56 -13.48 5.87 -0.40
CA GLY A 56 -13.47 6.87 -1.48
C GLY A 56 -13.06 6.27 -2.82
N ASP A 57 -12.89 7.12 -3.84
CA ASP A 57 -12.36 6.68 -5.13
C ASP A 57 -10.84 6.50 -5.04
N LEU A 58 -10.39 5.25 -5.24
CA LEU A 58 -8.97 4.90 -5.18
C LEU A 58 -8.17 5.38 -6.41
N LYS A 59 -8.80 6.02 -7.39
CA LYS A 59 -8.14 6.73 -8.48
C LYS A 59 -8.02 8.24 -8.23
N ASP A 60 -8.80 8.78 -7.29
CA ASP A 60 -8.77 10.20 -6.94
C ASP A 60 -7.59 10.50 -6.01
N GLU A 61 -6.56 11.13 -6.58
CA GLU A 61 -5.38 11.56 -5.84
C GLU A 61 -5.73 12.53 -4.70
N SER A 62 -6.77 13.36 -4.84
CA SER A 62 -7.17 14.32 -3.81
C SER A 62 -7.75 13.61 -2.59
N PHE A 63 -8.64 12.64 -2.82
CA PHE A 63 -9.14 11.76 -1.77
C PHE A 63 -7.97 11.04 -1.08
N LEU A 64 -7.11 10.37 -1.84
CA LEU A 64 -5.98 9.63 -1.29
C LEU A 64 -5.03 10.52 -0.47
N ALA A 65 -4.70 11.70 -0.98
CA ALA A 65 -3.83 12.66 -0.31
C ALA A 65 -4.43 13.19 1.00
N SER A 66 -5.75 13.12 1.19
CA SER A 66 -6.41 13.44 2.47
C SER A 66 -6.27 12.33 3.53
N THR A 67 -5.94 11.09 3.10
CA THR A 67 -5.87 9.91 3.99
C THR A 67 -4.48 9.60 4.51
N PHE A 68 -3.44 10.02 3.79
CA PHE A 68 -2.04 9.73 4.06
C PHE A 68 -1.26 10.67 4.99
N PRO A 69 -1.72 11.90 5.34
CA PRO A 69 -0.96 12.78 6.23
C PRO A 69 -0.67 12.12 7.58
N GLY A 70 0.61 12.12 7.97
CA GLY A 70 1.07 11.57 9.24
C GLY A 70 1.09 10.04 9.32
N GLN A 71 0.94 9.32 8.20
CA GLN A 71 1.22 7.89 8.13
C GLN A 71 2.74 7.66 8.03
N ASP A 72 3.24 6.62 8.69
CA ASP A 72 4.65 6.23 8.62
C ASP A 72 4.93 5.33 7.41
N VAL A 73 3.93 4.55 7.00
CA VAL A 73 4.05 3.56 5.93
C VAL A 73 2.73 3.48 5.16
N LEU A 74 2.83 3.41 3.83
CA LEU A 74 1.74 3.00 2.94
C LEU A 74 2.01 1.59 2.42
N VAL A 75 1.04 0.69 2.50
CA VAL A 75 1.11 -0.66 1.93
C VAL A 75 0.04 -0.84 0.85
N LEU A 76 0.47 -1.29 -0.32
CA LEU A 76 -0.39 -1.46 -1.49
C LEU A 76 -0.57 -2.94 -1.76
N MET A 77 -1.82 -3.43 -1.70
CA MET A 77 -2.18 -4.84 -1.89
C MET A 77 -3.38 -4.99 -2.85
N MET A 78 -3.36 -4.26 -3.98
CA MET A 78 -4.43 -4.35 -4.99
C MET A 78 -4.35 -5.63 -5.83
N PRO A 79 -5.49 -6.05 -6.41
CA PRO A 79 -5.52 -7.14 -7.37
C PRO A 79 -4.81 -6.79 -8.69
N LEU A 80 -4.27 -7.81 -9.36
CA LEU A 80 -3.46 -7.67 -10.59
C LEU A 80 -4.11 -6.83 -11.71
N PRO A 81 -5.42 -6.93 -12.02
CA PRO A 81 -6.04 -6.14 -13.09
C PRO A 81 -5.97 -4.62 -12.88
N HIS A 82 -5.62 -4.18 -11.68
CA HIS A 82 -5.57 -2.77 -11.31
C HIS A 82 -4.20 -2.35 -10.79
N LEU A 83 -3.17 -3.18 -10.99
CA LEU A 83 -1.84 -3.03 -10.41
C LEU A 83 -1.21 -1.68 -10.72
N VAL A 84 -1.28 -1.22 -11.96
CA VAL A 84 -0.70 0.08 -12.34
C VAL A 84 -1.65 1.22 -11.95
N SER A 85 -2.87 1.21 -12.49
CA SER A 85 -3.78 2.36 -12.40
C SER A 85 -4.14 2.82 -11.00
N LEU A 86 -4.20 1.92 -10.01
CA LEU A 86 -4.50 2.29 -8.63
C LEU A 86 -3.24 2.64 -7.83
N GLN A 87 -2.09 2.06 -8.16
CA GLN A 87 -0.84 2.35 -7.44
C GLN A 87 -0.30 3.71 -7.82
N GLU A 88 -0.38 4.13 -9.09
CA GLU A 88 0.12 5.44 -9.51
C GLU A 88 -0.50 6.59 -8.71
N SER A 89 -1.82 6.64 -8.59
CA SER A 89 -2.51 7.67 -7.80
C SER A 89 -2.13 7.60 -6.32
N ALA A 90 -2.03 6.39 -5.75
CA ALA A 90 -1.68 6.21 -4.34
C ALA A 90 -0.23 6.61 -4.04
N VAL A 91 0.70 6.26 -4.92
CA VAL A 91 2.12 6.61 -4.80
C VAL A 91 2.31 8.13 -4.87
N ARG A 92 1.69 8.80 -5.85
CA ARG A 92 1.75 10.27 -5.98
C ARG A 92 1.16 10.97 -4.76
N ALA A 93 -0.01 10.52 -4.31
CA ALA A 93 -0.65 11.05 -3.11
C ALA A 93 0.20 10.85 -1.85
N ALA A 94 0.84 9.69 -1.69
CA ALA A 94 1.69 9.39 -0.54
C ALA A 94 2.99 10.22 -0.55
N ALA A 95 3.61 10.37 -1.72
CA ALA A 95 4.76 11.23 -1.90
C ALA A 95 4.44 12.69 -1.54
N LYS A 96 3.30 13.20 -2.03
CA LYS A 96 2.80 14.55 -1.70
C LYS A 96 2.50 14.72 -0.21
N ALA A 97 1.98 13.68 0.43
CA ALA A 97 1.74 13.64 1.87
C ALA A 97 3.00 13.35 2.71
N GLN A 98 4.16 13.22 2.06
CA GLN A 98 5.46 12.95 2.69
C GLN A 98 5.47 11.66 3.53
N VAL A 99 4.77 10.61 3.07
CA VAL A 99 4.84 9.29 3.68
C VAL A 99 6.26 8.74 3.52
N PRO A 100 6.97 8.39 4.61
CA PRO A 100 8.38 8.01 4.52
C PRO A 100 8.67 6.74 3.72
N TYR A 101 7.73 5.78 3.72
CA TYR A 101 7.94 4.47 3.14
C TYR A 101 6.69 3.96 2.42
N ILE A 102 6.85 3.48 1.19
CA ILE A 102 5.78 2.88 0.39
C ILE A 102 6.16 1.43 0.09
N LEU A 103 5.33 0.48 0.50
CA LEU A 103 5.43 -0.92 0.12
C LEU A 103 4.50 -1.19 -1.09
N PRO A 104 5.02 -1.25 -2.33
CA PRO A 104 4.19 -1.53 -3.50
C PRO A 104 3.67 -2.98 -3.50
N ALA A 105 2.67 -3.24 -4.35
CA ALA A 105 2.02 -4.53 -4.49
C ALA A 105 2.93 -5.57 -5.15
N GLU A 106 3.77 -6.20 -4.32
CA GLU A 106 4.88 -7.03 -4.77
C GLU A 106 4.78 -8.51 -4.42
N PHE A 107 3.90 -8.90 -3.51
CA PHE A 107 3.77 -10.20 -2.84
C PHE A 107 3.71 -11.44 -3.77
N GLY A 108 4.84 -11.77 -4.41
CA GLY A 108 4.94 -12.69 -5.54
C GLY A 108 6.31 -12.60 -6.24
N PRO A 109 6.41 -12.86 -7.56
CA PRO A 109 7.68 -12.92 -8.26
C PRO A 109 8.36 -11.55 -8.29
N THR A 110 9.67 -11.55 -8.05
CA THR A 110 10.47 -10.32 -8.00
C THR A 110 10.66 -9.73 -9.40
N PRO A 111 10.58 -8.39 -9.55
CA PRO A 111 10.90 -7.73 -10.81
C PRO A 111 12.41 -7.61 -11.04
N PHE A 112 13.29 -8.28 -10.29
CA PHE A 112 14.76 -8.21 -10.48
C PHE A 112 15.34 -9.41 -11.26
N ALA A 113 14.50 -10.29 -11.81
CA ALA A 113 14.95 -11.32 -12.74
C ALA A 113 15.15 -10.70 -14.14
N SER A 114 16.37 -10.21 -14.41
CA SER A 114 16.70 -9.28 -15.50
C SER A 114 16.09 -9.62 -16.86
N THR A 115 16.17 -10.87 -17.34
CA THR A 115 15.61 -11.25 -18.65
C THR A 115 14.11 -11.55 -18.60
N LEU A 116 13.57 -11.94 -17.45
CA LEU A 116 12.15 -12.32 -17.34
C LEU A 116 11.22 -11.12 -17.40
N ILE A 117 11.69 -9.91 -17.07
CA ILE A 117 10.89 -8.69 -17.16
C ILE A 117 10.52 -8.40 -18.61
N GLU A 118 11.44 -8.64 -19.56
CA GLU A 118 11.25 -8.33 -20.98
C GLU A 118 10.05 -9.08 -21.57
N ASP A 119 9.80 -10.30 -21.08
CA ASP A 119 8.74 -11.19 -21.57
C ASP A 119 7.52 -11.26 -20.64
N ASN A 120 7.48 -10.52 -19.53
CA ASN A 120 6.43 -10.65 -18.51
C ASN A 120 5.78 -9.31 -18.13
N GLN A 121 4.57 -9.06 -18.63
CA GLN A 121 3.81 -7.83 -18.38
C GLN A 121 3.62 -7.54 -16.87
N LEU A 122 3.41 -8.56 -16.04
CA LEU A 122 3.25 -8.37 -14.60
C LEU A 122 4.53 -7.80 -13.97
N LEU A 123 5.70 -8.28 -14.39
CA LEU A 123 6.98 -7.78 -13.89
C LEU A 123 7.27 -6.36 -14.41
N GLN A 124 6.89 -6.05 -15.65
CA GLN A 124 6.99 -4.71 -16.21
C GLN A 124 6.12 -3.71 -15.42
N ASP A 125 4.89 -4.10 -15.11
CA ASP A 125 3.95 -3.27 -14.35
C ASP A 125 4.47 -3.01 -12.93
N LYS A 126 5.04 -4.02 -12.27
CA LYS A 126 5.70 -3.87 -10.95
C LYS A 126 6.90 -2.92 -11.02
N LYS A 127 7.75 -3.10 -12.03
CA LYS A 127 8.92 -2.23 -12.25
C LYS A 127 8.48 -0.78 -12.45
N LYS A 128 7.45 -0.53 -13.26
CA LYS A 128 6.92 0.81 -13.50
C LYS A 128 6.55 1.54 -12.20
N ILE A 129 5.96 0.83 -11.24
CA ILE A 129 5.59 1.41 -9.95
C ILE A 129 6.82 1.70 -9.08
N ARG A 130 7.84 0.83 -9.09
CA ARG A 130 9.11 1.11 -8.40
C ARG A 130 9.83 2.32 -8.97
N ASP A 131 9.94 2.38 -10.30
CA ASP A 131 10.56 3.51 -10.99
C ASP A 131 9.86 4.84 -10.61
N LEU A 132 8.52 4.84 -10.51
CA LEU A 132 7.76 6.00 -10.06
C LEU A 132 8.06 6.39 -8.61
N ILE A 133 8.20 5.41 -7.70
CA ILE A 133 8.53 5.69 -6.30
C ILE A 133 9.93 6.32 -6.19
N GLU A 134 10.90 5.78 -6.92
CA GLU A 134 12.27 6.30 -7.00
C GLU A 134 12.32 7.70 -7.60
N GLU A 135 11.60 7.95 -8.70
CA GLU A 135 11.50 9.26 -9.36
C GLU A 135 10.95 10.34 -8.40
N LEU A 136 9.99 9.97 -7.56
CA LEU A 136 9.39 10.87 -6.56
C LEU A 136 10.25 11.05 -5.30
N GLY A 137 11.41 10.37 -5.20
CA GLY A 137 12.33 10.49 -4.08
C GLY A 137 11.81 9.88 -2.78
N VAL A 138 10.87 8.92 -2.86
CA VAL A 138 10.32 8.21 -1.69
C VAL A 138 10.96 6.82 -1.59
N SER A 139 11.05 6.27 -0.36
CA SER A 139 11.63 4.93 -0.15
C SER A 139 10.61 3.82 -0.40
N SER A 140 11.05 2.68 -0.98
CA SER A 140 10.24 1.45 -1.18
C SER A 140 10.99 0.15 -1.09
#